data_AF-A0A6P4YK58-F1
#
_entry.id   AF-A0A6P4YK58-F1
#
_cell.length_a   1.000
_cell.length_b   1.000
_cell.length_c   1.000
_cell.angle_alpha   90.00
_cell.angle_beta   90.00
_cell.angle_gamma   90.00
#
_symmetry.space_group_name_H-M   'P 1'
#
loop_
_entity.id
_entity.type
_entity.pdbx_description
1 polymer ?
#
loop_
_entity_poly.entity_id
_entity_poly.type
_entity_poly.pdbx_seq_one_letter_code
_entity_poly.pdbx_strand_id
1 'polypeptide(L)'
;MSSTLGTLLEMGFPQNRAEKAIAITNDQGPEVAMEWLLAHMDDPDIDEPYQPPQGHVLGKKEESVAAPTGQETGAQEGAETPMETGGAAETATEESETAAEGEGEEKEQEAKCLVCDECGKKLRTENDVQMHAVRSGHQSFSESTEEIKPLTEEEKQEQLRKVQERLKQRRHEKEEQEKKEAIEKEKMRRKQGKELVSIKAQHDYEQSKKLVAERKREKMEERIAKQRVKEQIERDRLERAAKFGKAGTPVAPLPGAAQAPPAPPQVEAAPEPKKDYEQTRIQVRLFNGTALTQSFKVQEELAAVRLFVELNRTDGDQPFQLMTTFPRKVFTEEDMHKPLNLLGLVPSAVLVLTKLQ
;
A
#
# COMPACT_ATOMS: atom_id res chain seq x y z
N MET A 1 -23.16 -11.30 -25.25
CA MET A 1 -22.03 -10.73 -24.49
C MET A 1 -22.36 -10.96 -23.04
N SER A 2 -21.49 -11.61 -22.27
CA SER A 2 -21.68 -11.72 -20.81
C SER A 2 -21.62 -10.31 -20.21
N SER A 3 -22.45 -10.04 -19.21
CA SER A 3 -22.30 -8.81 -18.42
C SER A 3 -21.08 -8.92 -17.51
N THR A 4 -20.52 -7.77 -17.15
CA THR A 4 -19.50 -7.65 -16.09
C THR A 4 -19.99 -8.30 -14.80
N LEU A 5 -21.22 -8.01 -14.40
CA LEU A 5 -21.89 -8.63 -13.25
C LEU A 5 -21.97 -10.16 -13.36
N GLY A 6 -22.40 -10.68 -14.51
CA GLY A 6 -22.47 -12.13 -14.74
C GLY A 6 -21.10 -12.80 -14.65
N THR A 7 -20.06 -12.15 -15.17
CA THR A 7 -18.67 -12.65 -15.10
C THR A 7 -18.16 -12.71 -13.66
N LEU A 8 -18.45 -11.70 -12.83
CA LEU A 8 -18.07 -11.69 -11.41
C LEU A 8 -18.85 -12.73 -10.59
N LEU A 9 -20.14 -12.93 -10.90
CA LEU A 9 -20.97 -13.99 -10.28
C LEU A 9 -20.48 -15.40 -10.67
N GLU A 10 -20.09 -15.62 -11.92
CA GLU A 10 -19.48 -16.88 -12.38
C GLU A 10 -18.13 -17.17 -11.71
N MET A 11 -17.38 -16.12 -11.34
CA MET A 11 -16.15 -16.23 -10.55
C MET A 11 -16.39 -16.41 -9.04
N GLY A 12 -17.65 -16.40 -8.58
CA GLY A 12 -18.03 -16.67 -7.19
C GLY A 12 -18.01 -15.46 -6.26
N PHE A 13 -17.92 -14.23 -6.78
CA PHE A 13 -18.07 -13.03 -5.97
C PHE A 13 -19.55 -12.82 -5.58
N PRO A 14 -19.87 -12.43 -4.33
CA PRO A 14 -21.24 -12.11 -3.93
C PRO A 14 -21.82 -10.96 -4.75
N GLN A 15 -23.11 -11.04 -5.09
CA GLN A 15 -23.79 -10.06 -5.95
C GLN A 15 -23.63 -8.62 -5.46
N ASN A 16 -23.85 -8.35 -4.17
CA ASN A 16 -23.69 -7.02 -3.57
C ASN A 16 -22.28 -6.44 -3.80
N ARG A 17 -21.24 -7.28 -3.62
CA ARG A 17 -19.85 -6.86 -3.83
C ARG A 17 -19.60 -6.54 -5.30
N ALA A 18 -20.06 -7.43 -6.21
CA ALA A 18 -19.92 -7.24 -7.65
C ALA A 18 -20.65 -5.97 -8.15
N GLU A 19 -21.84 -5.66 -7.63
CA GLU A 19 -22.59 -4.44 -7.94
C GLU A 19 -21.89 -3.18 -7.38
N LYS A 20 -21.42 -3.21 -6.12
CA LYS A 20 -20.63 -2.13 -5.50
C LYS A 20 -19.36 -1.84 -6.33
N ALA A 21 -18.66 -2.89 -6.75
CA ALA A 21 -17.46 -2.79 -7.58
C ALA A 21 -17.76 -2.17 -8.95
N ILE A 22 -18.75 -2.69 -9.68
CA ILE A 22 -19.13 -2.17 -11.01
C ILE A 22 -19.55 -0.70 -10.96
N ALA A 23 -20.29 -0.30 -9.91
CA ALA A 23 -20.70 1.09 -9.73
C ALA A 23 -19.52 2.02 -9.45
N ILE A 24 -18.59 1.63 -8.58
CA ILE A 24 -17.38 2.41 -8.25
C ILE A 24 -16.42 2.45 -9.45
N THR A 25 -16.28 1.36 -10.19
CA THR A 25 -15.44 1.30 -11.40
C THR A 25 -16.16 1.74 -12.67
N ASN A 26 -17.37 2.30 -12.58
CA ASN A 26 -18.17 2.82 -13.71
C ASN A 26 -18.19 1.89 -14.95
N ASP A 27 -18.45 0.61 -14.70
CA ASP A 27 -18.52 -0.50 -15.67
C ASP A 27 -17.37 -0.56 -16.71
N GLN A 28 -16.13 -0.21 -16.31
CA GLN A 28 -14.93 -0.26 -17.17
C GLN A 28 -14.45 -1.70 -17.54
N GLY A 29 -15.28 -2.72 -17.32
CA GLY A 29 -14.97 -4.13 -17.61
C GLY A 29 -14.76 -4.99 -16.35
N PRO A 30 -14.80 -6.33 -16.49
CA PRO A 30 -14.80 -7.24 -15.35
C PRO A 30 -13.44 -7.30 -14.63
N GLU A 31 -12.34 -7.03 -15.35
CA GLU A 31 -10.98 -7.03 -14.80
C GLU A 31 -10.78 -5.88 -13.79
N VAL A 32 -11.25 -4.67 -14.12
CA VAL A 32 -11.14 -3.48 -13.25
C VAL A 32 -12.03 -3.63 -12.01
N ALA A 33 -13.25 -4.14 -12.18
CA ALA A 33 -14.14 -4.44 -11.06
C ALA A 33 -13.56 -5.54 -10.15
N MET A 34 -12.90 -6.56 -10.71
CA MET A 34 -12.19 -7.58 -9.93
C MET A 34 -10.97 -7.01 -9.19
N GLU A 35 -10.16 -6.15 -9.81
CA GLU A 35 -9.02 -5.50 -9.14
C GLU A 35 -9.49 -4.67 -7.93
N TRP A 36 -10.59 -3.92 -8.07
CA TRP A 36 -11.20 -3.20 -6.96
C TRP A 36 -11.71 -4.15 -5.86
N LEU A 37 -12.38 -5.25 -6.21
CA LEU A 37 -12.83 -6.27 -5.25
C LEU A 37 -11.68 -6.92 -4.47
N LEU A 38 -10.57 -7.22 -5.14
CA LEU A 38 -9.40 -7.82 -4.52
C LEU A 38 -8.69 -6.83 -3.57
N ALA A 39 -8.69 -5.53 -3.90
CA ALA A 39 -8.11 -4.49 -3.05
C ALA A 39 -8.93 -4.20 -1.77
N HIS A 40 -10.23 -4.47 -1.78
CA HIS A 40 -11.15 -4.13 -0.67
C HIS A 40 -11.79 -5.38 0.00
N MET A 41 -11.30 -6.59 -0.29
CA MET A 41 -11.94 -7.85 0.15
C MET A 41 -12.10 -8.02 1.67
N ASP A 42 -11.26 -7.33 2.44
CA ASP A 42 -11.17 -7.37 3.90
C ASP A 42 -11.92 -6.21 4.61
N ASP A 43 -12.52 -5.27 3.87
CA ASP A 43 -13.27 -4.16 4.48
C ASP A 43 -14.64 -4.65 4.98
N PRO A 44 -14.99 -4.49 6.28
CA PRO A 44 -16.32 -4.86 6.79
C PRO A 44 -17.49 -4.10 6.13
N ASP A 45 -17.23 -3.01 5.39
CA ASP A 45 -18.24 -2.26 4.64
C ASP A 45 -18.64 -2.90 3.29
N ILE A 46 -17.87 -3.88 2.78
CA ILE A 46 -17.99 -4.32 1.38
C ILE A 46 -19.26 -5.14 1.12
N ASP A 47 -19.84 -5.75 2.16
CA ASP A 47 -21.08 -6.52 2.09
C ASP A 47 -22.35 -5.65 2.23
N GLU A 48 -22.21 -4.36 2.57
CA GLU A 48 -23.32 -3.42 2.67
C GLU A 48 -23.86 -3.06 1.26
N PRO A 49 -25.18 -3.15 1.01
CA PRO A 49 -25.74 -2.98 -0.32
C PRO A 49 -25.57 -1.54 -0.83
N TYR A 50 -24.83 -1.39 -1.92
CA TYR A 50 -24.55 -0.10 -2.54
C TYR A 50 -25.83 0.56 -3.08
N GLN A 51 -26.17 1.73 -2.54
CA GLN A 51 -27.24 2.58 -3.07
C GLN A 51 -26.64 3.70 -3.92
N PRO A 52 -26.91 3.76 -5.24
CA PRO A 52 -26.43 4.86 -6.08
C PRO A 52 -27.15 6.17 -5.70
N PRO A 53 -26.43 7.31 -5.61
CA PRO A 53 -27.06 8.59 -5.33
C PRO A 53 -27.99 9.00 -6.48
N GLN A 54 -29.27 9.24 -6.18
CA GLN A 54 -30.27 9.62 -7.18
C GLN A 54 -30.07 11.06 -7.67
N GLY A 55 -29.25 11.23 -8.71
CA GLY A 55 -29.15 12.48 -9.46
C GLY A 55 -30.45 12.80 -10.21
N HIS A 56 -31.06 13.94 -9.91
CA HIS A 56 -32.22 14.45 -10.63
C HIS A 56 -31.88 14.73 -12.11
N VAL A 57 -32.53 14.02 -13.04
CA VAL A 57 -32.46 14.31 -14.49
C VAL A 57 -33.88 14.54 -15.02
N LEU A 58 -34.18 15.78 -15.42
CA LEU A 58 -35.45 16.10 -16.08
C LEU A 58 -35.51 15.55 -17.51
N GLY A 59 -36.46 14.66 -17.80
CA GLY A 59 -37.20 14.72 -19.07
C GLY A 59 -37.37 13.45 -19.92
N LYS A 60 -38.45 12.69 -19.66
CA LYS A 60 -39.19 11.77 -20.58
C LYS A 60 -38.42 10.53 -21.12
N LYS A 61 -39.09 9.41 -21.43
CA LYS A 61 -40.53 9.17 -21.69
C LYS A 61 -40.94 7.73 -21.27
N GLU A 62 -42.22 7.54 -20.98
CA GLU A 62 -42.80 6.27 -20.48
C GLU A 62 -43.17 5.28 -21.58
N GLU A 63 -43.21 3.98 -21.26
CA GLU A 63 -44.28 3.08 -21.70
C GLU A 63 -44.52 1.94 -20.67
N SER A 64 -45.74 1.95 -20.11
CA SER A 64 -46.52 0.91 -19.40
C SER A 64 -46.24 -0.55 -19.84
N VAL A 65 -46.32 -1.59 -18.99
CA VAL A 65 -47.46 -2.09 -18.16
C VAL A 65 -46.94 -3.08 -17.08
N ALA A 66 -47.61 -3.47 -15.98
CA ALA A 66 -48.87 -3.11 -15.29
C ALA A 66 -48.81 -3.60 -13.81
N ALA A 67 -49.89 -3.44 -13.03
CA ALA A 67 -50.02 -3.85 -11.61
C ALA A 67 -50.92 -5.12 -11.44
N PRO A 68 -51.12 -5.74 -10.24
CA PRO A 68 -51.71 -5.08 -9.06
C PRO A 68 -51.17 -5.44 -7.63
N THR A 69 -51.02 -4.39 -6.81
CA THR A 69 -51.52 -4.23 -5.41
C THR A 69 -50.95 -5.02 -4.21
N GLY A 70 -50.47 -4.28 -3.18
CA GLY A 70 -50.46 -4.75 -1.77
C GLY A 70 -49.59 -3.96 -0.75
N GLN A 71 -50.15 -2.93 -0.10
CA GLN A 71 -49.75 -2.27 1.19
C GLN A 71 -48.36 -1.57 1.28
N GLU A 72 -48.32 -0.24 1.54
CA GLU A 72 -48.00 0.44 2.84
C GLU A 72 -46.50 0.38 3.25
N THR A 73 -45.76 1.44 3.64
CA THR A 73 -45.96 2.89 3.92
C THR A 73 -44.58 3.58 4.01
N GLY A 74 -44.46 4.92 3.85
CA GLY A 74 -43.41 5.72 4.53
C GLY A 74 -42.38 6.50 3.68
N ALA A 75 -42.54 7.83 3.69
CA ALA A 75 -41.62 8.91 3.24
C ALA A 75 -40.15 8.75 3.69
N GLN A 76 -39.15 8.90 2.80
CA GLN A 76 -38.43 10.12 2.34
C GLN A 76 -37.41 10.76 3.31
N GLU A 77 -36.16 10.80 2.82
CA GLU A 77 -35.23 11.95 2.69
C GLU A 77 -34.76 12.73 3.95
N GLY A 78 -33.58 13.37 3.96
CA GLY A 78 -32.53 13.48 2.93
C GLY A 78 -31.30 14.28 3.40
N ALA A 79 -30.32 14.37 2.49
CA ALA A 79 -28.93 14.80 2.63
C ALA A 79 -28.53 16.06 3.45
N GLU A 80 -27.43 15.92 4.20
CA GLU A 80 -26.12 16.63 4.13
C GLU A 80 -25.86 17.66 2.97
N THR A 81 -24.90 18.61 2.96
CA THR A 81 -23.57 18.82 3.62
C THR A 81 -23.26 20.35 3.86
N PRO A 82 -22.02 20.97 3.82
CA PRO A 82 -21.64 22.04 4.77
C PRO A 82 -21.18 23.37 4.10
N MET A 83 -20.52 24.26 4.87
CA MET A 83 -19.86 25.46 4.33
C MET A 83 -18.55 25.80 5.07
N GLU A 84 -17.43 25.75 4.34
CA GLU A 84 -16.13 26.39 4.60
C GLU A 84 -16.04 27.64 3.69
N THR A 85 -15.26 28.71 3.84
CA THR A 85 -14.44 29.38 4.87
C THR A 85 -13.90 30.68 4.22
N GLY A 86 -13.51 31.69 5.01
CA GLY A 86 -12.74 32.86 4.56
C GLY A 86 -13.52 33.98 3.84
N GLY A 87 -13.20 35.28 4.03
CA GLY A 87 -12.27 35.90 4.96
C GLY A 87 -11.89 37.34 4.54
N ALA A 88 -11.68 38.24 5.52
CA ALA A 88 -11.17 39.63 5.37
C ALA A 88 -12.10 40.63 4.62
N ALA A 89 -12.06 41.96 4.85
CA ALA A 89 -11.56 42.78 5.97
C ALA A 89 -12.18 44.20 5.90
N GLU A 90 -12.26 44.86 7.06
CA GLU A 90 -12.21 46.32 7.31
C GLU A 90 -12.86 47.35 6.35
N THR A 91 -13.75 48.18 6.90
CA THR A 91 -13.52 49.65 7.05
C THR A 91 -14.63 50.27 7.92
N ALA A 92 -14.30 51.34 8.63
CA ALA A 92 -15.24 52.12 9.43
C ALA A 92 -15.28 53.57 8.94
N THR A 93 -16.43 54.24 9.00
CA THR A 93 -16.58 55.68 9.32
C THR A 93 -18.06 56.07 9.50
N GLU A 94 -18.32 56.68 10.65
CA GLU A 94 -19.20 57.82 10.98
C GLU A 94 -20.53 58.11 10.22
N GLU A 95 -21.60 58.11 11.02
CA GLU A 95 -22.61 59.17 11.21
C GLU A 95 -23.12 60.02 10.01
N SER A 96 -24.45 59.98 9.79
CA SER A 96 -25.24 61.22 9.77
C SER A 96 -26.70 60.98 10.16
N GLU A 97 -27.21 61.82 11.07
CA GLU A 97 -28.63 61.93 11.37
C GLU A 97 -29.34 62.76 10.29
N THR A 98 -30.52 62.34 9.84
CA THR A 98 -31.55 63.26 9.36
C THR A 98 -32.92 62.76 9.77
N ALA A 99 -33.63 63.54 10.59
CA ALA A 99 -35.04 63.35 10.89
C ALA A 99 -35.91 63.88 9.74
N ALA A 100 -37.01 63.19 9.46
CA ALA A 100 -38.14 63.72 8.70
C ALA A 100 -39.43 63.12 9.27
N GLU A 101 -40.32 63.99 9.73
CA GLU A 101 -41.61 63.62 10.33
C GLU A 101 -42.63 63.23 9.25
N GLY A 102 -43.59 62.38 9.62
CA GLY A 102 -44.73 62.00 8.78
C GLY A 102 -45.82 61.38 9.65
N GLU A 103 -46.89 62.13 9.91
CA GLU A 103 -47.97 61.71 10.81
C GLU A 103 -48.97 60.75 10.14
N GLY A 104 -49.37 59.71 10.89
CA GLY A 104 -50.76 59.29 11.01
C GLY A 104 -51.40 58.41 9.92
N GLU A 105 -51.56 57.11 10.23
CA GLU A 105 -52.82 56.40 9.99
C GLU A 105 -53.02 55.29 11.05
N GLU A 106 -54.26 55.07 11.50
CA GLU A 106 -54.61 54.12 12.57
C GLU A 106 -55.14 52.78 12.02
N LYS A 107 -54.98 51.71 12.83
CA LYS A 107 -55.31 50.26 12.68
C LYS A 107 -54.05 49.41 12.44
N GLU A 108 -53.80 48.29 13.11
CA GLU A 108 -54.66 47.41 13.94
C GLU A 108 -53.94 47.00 15.25
N GLN A 109 -54.66 46.40 16.21
CA GLN A 109 -54.06 45.95 17.48
C GLN A 109 -53.43 44.56 17.31
N GLU A 110 -52.15 44.48 16.94
CA GLU A 110 -51.40 43.22 16.90
C GLU A 110 -51.24 42.61 18.31
N ALA A 111 -51.51 41.30 18.43
CA ALA A 111 -51.51 40.59 19.71
C ALA A 111 -50.10 40.41 20.29
N LYS A 112 -49.87 40.90 21.52
CA LYS A 112 -48.54 40.98 22.14
C LYS A 112 -48.02 39.68 22.77
N CYS A 113 -48.86 38.66 22.94
CA CYS A 113 -48.41 37.29 23.24
C CYS A 113 -49.46 36.25 22.80
N LEU A 114 -49.01 35.03 22.54
CA LEU A 114 -49.87 33.87 22.25
C LEU A 114 -49.81 32.91 23.44
N VAL A 115 -50.94 32.35 23.85
CA VAL A 115 -51.05 31.43 24.99
C VAL A 115 -51.50 30.07 24.47
N CYS A 116 -50.74 29.03 24.80
CA CYS A 116 -51.15 27.66 24.48
C CYS A 116 -52.34 27.25 25.36
N ASP A 117 -53.51 27.02 24.77
CA ASP A 117 -54.76 26.74 25.51
C ASP A 117 -54.70 25.41 26.26
N GLU A 118 -53.90 24.46 25.75
CA GLU A 118 -53.73 23.12 26.32
C GLU A 118 -52.84 23.10 27.58
N CYS A 119 -52.01 24.12 27.82
CA CYS A 119 -51.14 24.17 29.00
C CYS A 119 -50.89 25.55 29.62
N GLY A 120 -51.62 26.59 29.20
CA GLY A 120 -51.56 27.96 29.74
C GLY A 120 -50.19 28.66 29.59
N LYS A 121 -49.29 28.16 28.73
CA LYS A 121 -47.96 28.76 28.55
C LYS A 121 -48.05 29.96 27.62
N LYS A 122 -47.61 31.11 28.12
CA LYS A 122 -47.51 32.37 27.36
C LYS A 122 -46.20 32.38 26.57
N LEU A 123 -46.32 32.65 25.27
CA LEU A 123 -45.27 32.54 24.27
C LEU A 123 -45.15 33.91 23.60
N ARG A 124 -43.91 34.38 23.42
CA ARG A 124 -43.63 35.79 23.11
C ARG A 124 -43.48 36.07 21.62
N THR A 125 -43.26 35.02 20.83
CA THR A 125 -43.02 35.10 19.39
C THR A 125 -43.60 33.86 18.70
N GLU A 126 -43.88 33.95 17.39
CA GLU A 126 -44.31 32.80 16.59
C GLU A 126 -43.28 31.65 16.60
N ASN A 127 -41.99 31.97 16.71
CA ASN A 127 -40.93 30.97 16.81
C ASN A 127 -40.99 30.21 18.15
N ASP A 128 -41.32 30.88 19.26
CA ASP A 128 -41.60 30.19 20.54
C ASP A 128 -42.84 29.28 20.43
N VAL A 129 -43.84 29.68 19.65
CA VAL A 129 -45.05 28.87 19.36
C VAL A 129 -44.69 27.62 18.57
N GLN A 130 -43.89 27.74 17.51
CA GLN A 130 -43.39 26.60 16.73
C GLN A 130 -42.53 25.66 17.59
N MET A 131 -41.59 26.19 18.37
CA MET A 131 -40.78 25.38 19.30
C MET A 131 -41.61 24.71 20.39
N HIS A 132 -42.64 25.37 20.91
CA HIS A 132 -43.56 24.78 21.90
C HIS A 132 -44.44 23.70 21.29
N ALA A 133 -44.95 23.90 20.06
CA ALA A 133 -45.74 22.91 19.33
C ALA A 133 -44.91 21.65 19.02
N VAL A 134 -43.69 21.78 18.50
CA VAL A 134 -42.80 20.64 18.22
C VAL A 134 -42.40 19.89 19.49
N ARG A 135 -42.15 20.61 20.59
CA ARG A 135 -41.68 20.01 21.86
C ARG A 135 -42.80 19.44 22.74
N SER A 136 -44.02 19.94 22.62
CA SER A 136 -45.14 19.61 23.51
C SER A 136 -46.30 18.89 22.79
N GLY A 137 -46.37 18.97 21.46
CA GLY A 137 -47.46 18.43 20.65
C GLY A 137 -48.71 19.29 20.58
N HIS A 138 -48.79 20.38 21.36
CA HIS A 138 -49.97 21.23 21.44
C HIS A 138 -50.12 22.14 20.21
N GLN A 139 -51.34 22.30 19.73
CA GLN A 139 -51.65 23.04 18.49
C GLN A 139 -52.63 24.20 18.70
N SER A 140 -53.30 24.24 19.86
CA SER A 140 -54.26 25.29 20.22
C SER A 140 -53.56 26.47 20.88
N PHE A 141 -53.57 27.62 20.23
CA PHE A 141 -52.99 28.87 20.74
C PHE A 141 -53.98 30.03 20.59
N SER A 142 -54.25 30.73 21.69
CA SER A 142 -55.08 31.93 21.74
C SER A 142 -54.25 33.20 21.88
N GLU A 143 -54.64 34.25 21.17
CA GLU A 143 -54.02 35.57 21.30
C GLU A 143 -54.43 36.23 22.63
N SER A 144 -53.46 36.70 23.40
CA SER A 144 -53.70 37.36 24.69
C SER A 144 -52.95 38.69 24.78
N THR A 145 -53.62 39.71 25.30
CA THR A 145 -53.07 41.07 25.48
C THR A 145 -52.23 41.25 26.76
N GLU A 146 -51.92 40.15 27.47
CA GLU A 146 -51.17 40.20 28.74
C GLU A 146 -49.66 40.31 28.51
N GLU A 147 -49.12 41.51 28.68
CA GLU A 147 -47.69 41.77 28.51
C GLU A 147 -46.85 40.95 29.50
N ILE A 148 -46.10 39.97 28.99
CA ILE A 148 -45.15 39.18 29.77
C ILE A 148 -44.06 40.11 30.29
N LYS A 149 -44.11 40.41 31.60
CA LYS A 149 -43.14 41.28 32.29
C LYS A 149 -41.73 40.88 31.89
N PRO A 150 -40.98 41.75 31.16
CA PRO A 150 -39.71 41.36 30.59
C PRO A 150 -38.73 41.01 31.71
N LEU A 151 -38.06 39.86 31.59
CA LEU A 151 -36.97 39.45 32.46
C LEU A 151 -36.00 40.63 32.63
N THR A 152 -35.66 40.97 33.88
CA THR A 152 -34.91 42.20 34.16
C THR A 152 -33.55 42.16 33.47
N GLU A 153 -33.02 43.34 33.16
CA GLU A 153 -31.80 43.44 32.36
C GLU A 153 -30.60 42.79 33.06
N GLU A 154 -30.56 42.84 34.40
CA GLU A 154 -29.60 42.12 35.24
C GLU A 154 -29.73 40.59 35.15
N GLU A 155 -30.96 40.04 35.23
CA GLU A 155 -31.21 38.59 35.13
C GLU A 155 -30.82 38.04 33.75
N LYS A 156 -31.08 38.81 32.67
CA LYS A 156 -30.60 38.48 31.31
C LYS A 156 -29.08 38.48 31.23
N GLN A 157 -28.42 39.48 31.80
CA GLN A 157 -26.96 39.55 31.82
C GLN A 157 -26.32 38.42 32.63
N GLU A 158 -26.92 38.01 33.75
CA GLU A 158 -26.45 36.85 34.52
C GLU A 158 -26.61 35.54 33.74
N GLN A 159 -27.75 35.33 33.07
CA GLN A 159 -27.96 34.16 32.20
C GLN A 159 -26.93 34.12 31.05
N LEU A 160 -26.69 35.26 30.39
CA LEU A 160 -25.66 35.36 29.35
C LEU A 160 -24.25 35.08 29.89
N ARG A 161 -23.88 35.62 31.06
CA ARG A 161 -22.61 35.28 31.74
C ARG A 161 -22.49 33.79 32.02
N LYS A 162 -23.53 33.17 32.56
CA LYS A 162 -23.56 31.73 32.89
C LYS A 162 -23.46 30.84 31.64
N VAL A 163 -24.07 31.24 30.52
CA VAL A 163 -23.93 30.57 29.22
C VAL A 163 -22.51 30.74 28.68
N GLN A 164 -21.95 31.96 28.69
CA GLN A 164 -20.58 32.23 28.24
C GLN A 164 -19.54 31.48 29.08
N GLU A 165 -19.72 31.42 30.40
CA GLU A 165 -18.82 30.68 31.31
C GLU A 165 -18.88 29.17 31.04
N ARG A 166 -20.07 28.61 30.84
CA ARG A 166 -20.24 27.20 30.44
C ARG A 166 -19.63 26.88 29.08
N LEU A 167 -19.68 27.82 28.13
CA LEU A 167 -19.01 27.70 26.83
C LEU A 167 -17.47 27.78 26.96
N LYS A 168 -16.95 28.67 27.81
CA LYS A 168 -15.51 28.76 28.12
C LYS A 168 -15.00 27.49 28.80
N GLN A 169 -15.74 26.96 29.77
CA GLN A 169 -15.43 25.67 30.42
C GLN A 169 -15.37 24.53 29.41
N ARG A 170 -16.38 24.39 28.53
CA ARG A 170 -16.38 23.38 27.46
C ARG A 170 -15.24 23.55 26.43
N ARG A 171 -14.81 24.78 26.15
CA ARG A 171 -13.64 25.03 25.29
C ARG A 171 -12.34 24.59 25.95
N HIS A 172 -12.13 24.95 27.22
CA HIS A 172 -10.94 24.53 27.98
C HIS A 172 -10.88 23.01 28.17
N GLU A 173 -12.02 22.36 28.45
CA GLU A 173 -12.13 20.90 28.54
C GLU A 173 -11.72 20.21 27.23
N LYS A 174 -12.21 20.71 26.08
CA LYS A 174 -11.79 20.24 24.76
C LYS A 174 -10.31 20.48 24.48
N GLU A 175 -9.78 21.68 24.76
CA GLU A 175 -8.37 22.00 24.55
C GLU A 175 -7.44 21.10 25.39
N GLU A 176 -7.81 20.84 26.65
CA GLU A 176 -7.07 19.88 27.47
C GLU A 176 -7.16 18.44 26.94
N GLN A 177 -8.32 18.04 26.42
CA GLN A 177 -8.51 16.71 25.85
C GLN A 177 -7.70 16.53 24.55
N GLU A 178 -7.80 17.46 23.61
CA GLU A 178 -7.01 17.49 22.37
C GLU A 178 -5.51 17.51 22.66
N LYS A 179 -5.07 18.24 23.70
CA LYS A 179 -3.68 18.24 24.16
C LYS A 179 -3.23 16.90 24.76
N LYS A 180 -4.09 16.22 25.52
CA LYS A 180 -3.83 14.85 26.04
C LYS A 180 -3.73 13.84 24.88
N GLU A 181 -4.68 13.91 23.94
CA GLU A 181 -4.71 13.05 22.74
C GLU A 181 -3.52 13.31 21.81
N ALA A 182 -3.07 14.55 21.63
CA ALA A 182 -1.87 14.89 20.88
C ALA A 182 -0.59 14.34 21.53
N ILE A 183 -0.47 14.45 22.86
CA ILE A 183 0.65 13.85 23.63
C ILE A 183 0.63 12.32 23.51
N GLU A 184 -0.54 11.69 23.58
CA GLU A 184 -0.69 10.24 23.42
C GLU A 184 -0.36 9.79 21.99
N LYS A 185 -0.82 10.52 20.95
CA LYS A 185 -0.53 10.23 19.54
C LYS A 185 0.97 10.32 19.24
N GLU A 186 1.66 11.34 19.74
CA GLU A 186 3.14 11.44 19.62
C GLU A 186 3.86 10.34 20.43
N LYS A 187 3.34 9.96 21.60
CA LYS A 187 3.86 8.83 22.39
C LYS A 187 3.66 7.50 21.66
N MET A 188 2.53 7.29 20.98
CA MET A 188 2.25 6.12 20.15
C MET A 188 3.16 6.06 18.92
N ARG A 189 3.35 7.18 18.21
CA ARG A 189 4.32 7.26 17.10
C ARG A 189 5.74 6.87 17.55
N ARG A 190 6.18 7.35 18.71
CA ARG A 190 7.50 6.99 19.28
C ARG A 190 7.58 5.51 19.70
N LYS A 191 6.51 4.97 20.28
CA LYS A 191 6.42 3.53 20.62
C LYS A 191 6.52 2.67 19.36
N GLN A 192 5.67 2.92 18.37
CA GLN A 192 5.64 2.20 17.08
C GLN A 192 6.99 2.28 16.36
N GLY A 193 7.62 3.45 16.32
CA GLY A 193 8.98 3.59 15.76
C GLY A 193 10.02 2.73 16.51
N LYS A 194 9.98 2.69 17.84
CA LYS A 194 10.86 1.84 18.65
C LYS A 194 10.54 0.34 18.50
N GLU A 195 9.27 0.00 18.35
CA GLU A 195 8.77 -1.35 18.17
C GLU A 195 9.19 -1.94 16.82
N LEU A 196 9.05 -1.18 15.71
CA LEU A 196 9.56 -1.57 14.39
C LEU A 196 11.08 -1.85 14.40
N VAL A 197 11.86 -1.01 15.10
CA VAL A 197 13.31 -1.23 15.28
C VAL A 197 13.58 -2.49 16.12
N SER A 198 12.78 -2.74 17.16
CA SER A 198 12.89 -3.94 18.01
C SER A 198 12.55 -5.22 17.26
N ILE A 199 11.47 -5.21 16.46
CA ILE A 199 11.03 -6.34 15.64
C ILE A 199 12.13 -6.71 14.62
N LYS A 200 12.68 -5.70 13.92
CA LYS A 200 13.79 -5.93 12.98
C LYS A 200 15.02 -6.51 13.67
N ALA A 201 15.42 -5.96 14.81
CA ALA A 201 16.57 -6.46 15.57
C ALA A 201 16.36 -7.90 16.08
N GLN A 202 15.13 -8.26 16.49
CA GLN A 202 14.78 -9.64 16.87
C GLN A 202 14.85 -10.58 15.67
N HIS A 203 14.26 -10.21 14.54
CA HIS A 203 14.31 -11.01 13.31
C HIS A 203 15.75 -11.26 12.83
N ASP A 204 16.59 -10.22 12.78
CA ASP A 204 17.99 -10.34 12.36
C ASP A 204 18.82 -11.20 13.36
N TYR A 205 18.50 -11.11 14.66
CA TYR A 205 19.07 -11.98 15.69
C TYR A 205 18.64 -13.46 15.54
N GLU A 206 17.37 -13.72 15.22
CA GLU A 206 16.87 -15.08 15.00
C GLU A 206 17.43 -15.71 13.74
N GLN A 207 17.51 -14.96 12.64
CA GLN A 207 18.15 -15.41 11.40
C GLN A 207 19.62 -15.76 11.62
N SER A 208 20.40 -14.86 12.25
CA SER A 208 21.81 -15.13 12.54
C SER A 208 22.01 -16.30 13.52
N LYS A 209 21.15 -16.44 14.53
CA LYS A 209 21.12 -17.60 15.44
C LYS A 209 20.83 -18.91 14.71
N LYS A 210 19.89 -18.91 13.75
CA LYS A 210 19.56 -20.09 12.93
C LYS A 210 20.74 -20.51 12.06
N LEU A 211 21.37 -19.57 11.34
CA LEU A 211 22.57 -19.83 10.52
C LEU A 211 23.74 -20.38 11.36
N VAL A 212 23.94 -19.88 12.58
CA VAL A 212 24.97 -20.40 13.50
C VAL A 212 24.61 -21.81 14.01
N ALA A 213 23.33 -22.12 14.21
CA ALA A 213 22.87 -23.44 14.62
C ALA A 213 23.01 -24.47 13.48
N GLU A 214 22.66 -24.12 12.26
CA GLU A 214 22.83 -24.96 11.06
C GLU A 214 24.30 -25.26 10.81
N ARG A 215 25.17 -24.24 10.76
CA ARG A 215 26.64 -24.42 10.66
C ARG A 215 27.24 -25.27 11.80
N LYS A 216 26.61 -25.31 12.97
CA LYS A 216 27.01 -26.21 14.07
C LYS A 216 26.52 -27.65 13.85
N ARG A 217 25.31 -27.85 13.33
CA ARG A 217 24.76 -29.18 12.97
C ARG A 217 25.59 -29.81 11.86
N GLU A 218 25.82 -29.09 10.76
CA GLU A 218 26.69 -29.51 9.65
C GLU A 218 28.07 -29.96 10.14
N LYS A 219 28.72 -29.18 11.00
CA LYS A 219 30.03 -29.55 11.60
C LYS A 219 29.97 -30.79 12.48
N MET A 220 28.85 -31.06 13.17
CA MET A 220 28.70 -32.28 13.95
C MET A 220 28.42 -33.49 13.05
N GLU A 221 27.58 -33.33 12.03
CA GLU A 221 27.27 -34.36 11.04
C GLU A 221 28.50 -34.73 10.20
N GLU A 222 29.27 -33.74 9.74
CA GLU A 222 30.55 -33.94 9.06
C GLU A 222 31.57 -34.68 9.96
N ARG A 223 31.60 -34.37 11.26
CA ARG A 223 32.45 -35.08 12.24
C ARG A 223 32.00 -36.53 12.42
N ILE A 224 30.69 -36.79 12.52
CA ILE A 224 30.12 -38.14 12.63
C ILE A 224 30.37 -38.94 11.34
N ALA A 225 30.21 -38.32 10.17
CA ALA A 225 30.51 -38.94 8.87
C ALA A 225 32.00 -39.30 8.75
N LYS A 226 32.91 -38.40 9.15
CA LYS A 226 34.35 -38.67 9.20
C LYS A 226 34.71 -39.81 10.16
N GLN A 227 34.03 -39.91 11.31
CA GLN A 227 34.19 -41.04 12.24
C GLN A 227 33.73 -42.36 11.59
N ARG A 228 32.53 -42.39 10.99
CA ARG A 228 31.97 -43.57 10.32
C ARG A 228 32.86 -44.08 9.18
N VAL A 229 33.40 -43.17 8.35
CA VAL A 229 34.35 -43.52 7.28
C VAL A 229 35.66 -44.09 7.86
N LYS A 230 36.16 -43.50 8.96
CA LYS A 230 37.37 -43.99 9.63
C LYS A 230 37.20 -45.40 10.18
N GLU A 231 36.08 -45.68 10.85
CA GLU A 231 35.74 -47.02 11.37
C GLU A 231 35.57 -48.05 10.23
N GLN A 232 35.00 -47.64 9.09
CA GLN A 232 34.88 -48.51 7.92
C GLN A 232 36.25 -48.85 7.31
N ILE A 233 37.15 -47.87 7.17
CA ILE A 233 38.54 -48.10 6.73
C ILE A 233 39.29 -49.01 7.70
N GLU A 234 39.10 -48.86 9.01
CA GLU A 234 39.71 -49.72 10.02
C GLU A 234 39.20 -51.16 9.93
N ARG A 235 37.88 -51.35 9.76
CA ARG A 235 37.26 -52.67 9.53
C ARG A 235 37.81 -53.34 8.27
N ASP A 236 37.83 -52.65 7.13
CA ASP A 236 38.34 -53.17 5.86
C ASP A 236 39.84 -53.49 5.95
N ARG A 237 40.61 -52.68 6.68
CA ARG A 237 42.05 -52.92 6.92
C ARG A 237 42.28 -54.15 7.78
N LEU A 238 41.49 -54.35 8.84
CA LEU A 238 41.54 -55.55 9.68
C LEU A 238 41.12 -56.80 8.90
N GLU A 239 40.06 -56.73 8.09
CA GLU A 239 39.62 -57.84 7.26
C GLU A 239 40.65 -58.21 6.19
N ARG A 240 41.25 -57.20 5.52
CA ARG A 240 42.34 -57.44 4.55
C ARG A 240 43.56 -58.03 5.22
N ALA A 241 43.95 -57.57 6.41
CA ALA A 241 45.06 -58.15 7.16
C ALA A 241 44.78 -59.61 7.55
N ALA A 242 43.57 -59.91 8.03
CA ALA A 242 43.15 -61.28 8.37
C ALA A 242 43.10 -62.21 7.14
N LYS A 243 42.66 -61.71 5.97
CA LYS A 243 42.67 -62.47 4.71
C LYS A 243 44.08 -62.70 4.17
N PHE A 244 44.94 -61.67 4.17
CA PHE A 244 46.32 -61.78 3.69
C PHE A 244 47.19 -62.66 4.61
N GLY A 245 46.90 -62.67 5.92
CA GLY A 245 47.52 -63.60 6.88
C GLY A 245 47.06 -65.06 6.77
N LYS A 246 46.05 -65.37 5.93
CA LYS A 246 45.46 -66.72 5.81
C LYS A 246 45.56 -67.32 4.40
N ALA A 247 46.03 -66.56 3.41
CA ALA A 247 46.21 -66.98 2.03
C ALA A 247 47.69 -67.05 1.64
N GLY A 248 48.41 -68.03 2.19
CA GLY A 248 49.79 -68.32 1.81
C GLY A 248 49.88 -69.19 0.56
N THR A 249 49.96 -68.56 -0.62
CA THR A 249 50.37 -69.23 -1.87
C THR A 249 51.24 -68.29 -2.70
N PRO A 250 52.52 -68.63 -2.98
CA PRO A 250 53.38 -67.80 -3.80
C PRO A 250 53.15 -68.07 -5.29
N VAL A 251 52.85 -67.03 -6.06
CA VAL A 251 52.96 -67.07 -7.52
C VAL A 251 54.22 -66.32 -7.91
N ALA A 252 55.20 -67.05 -8.43
CA ALA A 252 56.47 -66.50 -8.92
C ALA A 252 56.29 -65.82 -10.29
N PRO A 253 57.14 -64.82 -10.64
CA PRO A 253 57.01 -64.05 -11.87
C PRO A 253 57.67 -64.76 -13.06
N LEU A 254 57.08 -64.61 -14.26
CA LEU A 254 57.74 -64.91 -15.54
C LEU A 254 57.51 -63.78 -16.56
N PRO A 255 58.46 -63.52 -17.47
CA PRO A 255 58.52 -62.29 -18.25
C PRO A 255 57.83 -62.40 -19.62
N GLY A 256 57.34 -61.27 -20.14
CA GLY A 256 56.73 -61.22 -21.47
C GLY A 256 56.72 -59.82 -22.09
N ALA A 257 57.52 -59.66 -23.15
CA ALA A 257 57.45 -58.62 -24.19
C ALA A 257 57.30 -57.14 -23.77
N ALA A 258 58.40 -56.39 -23.94
CA ALA A 258 58.29 -54.96 -24.22
C ALA A 258 57.63 -54.75 -25.59
N GLN A 259 56.51 -54.04 -25.63
CA GLN A 259 56.01 -53.38 -26.85
C GLN A 259 55.90 -51.90 -26.54
N ALA A 260 56.53 -51.07 -27.39
CA ALA A 260 56.39 -49.63 -27.30
C ALA A 260 54.99 -49.21 -27.79
N PRO A 261 54.24 -48.40 -27.03
CA PRO A 261 53.02 -47.80 -27.57
C PRO A 261 53.39 -46.79 -28.68
N PRO A 262 52.60 -46.69 -29.75
CA PRO A 262 52.77 -45.65 -30.76
C PRO A 262 52.50 -44.26 -30.18
N ALA A 263 52.97 -43.22 -30.87
CA ALA A 263 52.84 -41.83 -30.46
C ALA A 263 51.38 -41.45 -30.15
N PRO A 264 51.14 -40.60 -29.13
CA PRO A 264 49.79 -40.16 -28.79
C PRO A 264 49.18 -39.37 -29.96
N PRO A 265 47.90 -39.58 -30.29
CA PRO A 265 47.13 -38.63 -31.09
C PRO A 265 47.11 -37.27 -30.40
N GLN A 266 46.91 -36.22 -31.18
CA GLN A 266 46.83 -34.85 -30.66
C GLN A 266 45.77 -34.74 -29.57
N VAL A 267 46.14 -34.14 -28.44
CA VAL A 267 45.21 -33.80 -27.37
C VAL A 267 44.25 -32.72 -27.84
N GLU A 268 43.05 -33.13 -28.25
CA GLU A 268 41.89 -32.25 -28.18
C GLU A 268 41.67 -31.86 -26.71
N ALA A 269 41.36 -30.58 -26.47
CA ALA A 269 41.22 -30.05 -25.12
C ALA A 269 40.02 -30.71 -24.41
N ALA A 270 40.28 -31.40 -23.31
CA ALA A 270 39.23 -31.92 -22.44
C ALA A 270 38.37 -30.75 -21.88
N PRO A 271 37.03 -30.88 -21.86
CA PRO A 271 36.18 -29.82 -21.32
C PRO A 271 36.40 -29.69 -19.81
N GLU A 272 36.75 -28.49 -19.35
CA GLU A 272 36.90 -28.20 -17.93
C GLU A 272 35.56 -28.41 -17.17
N PRO A 273 35.60 -28.87 -15.91
CA PRO A 273 34.38 -29.01 -15.12
C PRO A 273 33.77 -27.63 -14.87
N LYS A 274 32.53 -27.44 -15.35
CA LYS A 274 31.73 -26.24 -15.12
C LYS A 274 31.56 -26.03 -13.62
N LYS A 275 32.32 -25.09 -13.06
CA LYS A 275 32.12 -24.58 -11.70
C LYS A 275 31.06 -23.50 -11.78
N ASP A 276 30.03 -23.60 -10.96
CA ASP A 276 29.06 -22.52 -10.82
C ASP A 276 29.70 -21.38 -10.03
N TYR A 277 29.89 -20.24 -10.70
CA TYR A 277 30.35 -19.01 -10.08
C TYR A 277 29.14 -18.13 -9.77
N GLU A 278 29.11 -17.48 -8.60
CA GLU A 278 28.04 -16.53 -8.26
C GLU A 278 28.28 -15.13 -8.86
N GLN A 279 29.55 -14.80 -9.11
CA GLN A 279 30.00 -13.50 -9.61
C GLN A 279 30.94 -13.70 -10.80
N THR A 280 30.91 -12.75 -11.74
CA THR A 280 31.89 -12.63 -12.83
C THR A 280 32.58 -11.27 -12.79
N ARG A 281 33.86 -11.24 -13.18
CA ARG A 281 34.65 -10.02 -13.29
C ARG A 281 34.80 -9.60 -14.75
N ILE A 282 34.29 -8.43 -15.11
CA ILE A 282 34.36 -7.91 -16.47
C ILE A 282 35.31 -6.71 -16.51
N GLN A 283 36.28 -6.78 -17.41
CA GLN A 283 37.17 -5.67 -17.75
C GLN A 283 36.75 -5.09 -19.11
N VAL A 284 36.31 -3.84 -19.16
CA VAL A 284 35.97 -3.14 -20.40
C VAL A 284 37.10 -2.18 -20.77
N ARG A 285 37.69 -2.36 -21.95
CA ARG A 285 38.69 -1.47 -22.54
C ARG A 285 37.99 -0.36 -23.32
N LEU A 286 38.23 0.89 -22.93
CA LEU A 286 37.67 2.09 -23.57
C LEU A 286 38.52 2.56 -24.77
N PHE A 287 38.10 3.62 -25.45
CA PHE A 287 38.75 4.14 -26.67
C PHE A 287 40.09 4.82 -26.40
N ASN A 288 40.28 5.44 -25.23
CA ASN A 288 41.57 5.97 -24.76
C ASN A 288 42.55 4.89 -24.28
N GLY A 289 42.16 3.61 -24.30
CA GLY A 289 42.98 2.50 -23.82
C GLY A 289 42.97 2.30 -22.30
N THR A 290 42.29 3.15 -21.52
CA THR A 290 41.97 2.86 -20.11
C THR A 290 41.01 1.68 -20.01
N ALA A 291 41.01 1.00 -18.87
CA ALA A 291 40.19 -0.18 -18.65
C ALA A 291 39.36 -0.05 -17.37
N LEU A 292 38.04 0.02 -17.52
CA LEU A 292 37.11 -0.10 -16.41
C LEU A 292 37.04 -1.57 -15.99
N THR A 293 36.96 -1.86 -14.69
CA THR A 293 36.84 -3.24 -14.20
C THR A 293 35.80 -3.30 -13.10
N GLN A 294 34.80 -4.15 -13.28
CA GLN A 294 33.65 -4.27 -12.37
C GLN A 294 33.27 -5.74 -12.17
N SER A 295 32.75 -6.05 -10.98
CA SER A 295 32.17 -7.35 -10.66
C SER A 295 30.64 -7.28 -10.80
N PHE A 296 30.09 -8.23 -11.55
CA PHE A 296 28.65 -8.40 -11.80
C PHE A 296 28.20 -9.78 -11.32
N LYS A 297 26.89 -9.97 -11.08
CA LYS A 297 26.33 -11.29 -10.77
C LYS A 297 26.19 -12.13 -12.02
N VAL A 298 26.26 -13.46 -11.90
CA VAL A 298 26.22 -14.36 -13.07
C VAL A 298 24.84 -14.40 -13.78
N GLN A 299 23.77 -14.04 -13.06
CA GLN A 299 22.42 -13.86 -13.62
C GLN A 299 22.12 -12.40 -14.05
N GLU A 300 23.09 -11.49 -13.97
CA GLU A 300 22.93 -10.10 -14.39
C GLU A 300 22.96 -10.00 -15.93
N GLU A 301 22.24 -9.04 -16.50
CA GLU A 301 22.15 -8.84 -17.95
C GLU A 301 23.34 -8.06 -18.51
N LEU A 302 23.71 -8.31 -19.77
CA LEU A 302 24.75 -7.53 -20.46
C LEU A 302 24.38 -6.02 -20.56
N ALA A 303 23.09 -5.68 -20.56
CA ALA A 303 22.59 -4.31 -20.44
C ALA A 303 23.16 -3.56 -19.21
N ALA A 304 23.35 -4.24 -18.08
CA ALA A 304 23.94 -3.62 -16.88
C ALA A 304 25.42 -3.26 -17.08
N VAL A 305 26.16 -4.07 -17.86
CA VAL A 305 27.55 -3.79 -18.25
C VAL A 305 27.62 -2.58 -19.19
N ARG A 306 26.67 -2.47 -20.14
CA ARG A 306 26.54 -1.31 -21.02
C ARG A 306 26.26 -0.02 -20.23
N LEU A 307 25.28 -0.05 -19.33
CA LEU A 307 24.94 1.09 -18.47
C LEU A 307 26.13 1.49 -17.56
N PHE A 308 26.84 0.51 -17.00
CA PHE A 308 28.06 0.77 -16.22
C PHE A 308 29.12 1.50 -17.05
N VAL A 309 29.30 1.14 -18.33
CA VAL A 309 30.19 1.87 -19.24
C VAL A 309 29.66 3.28 -19.50
N GLU A 310 28.39 3.46 -19.82
CA GLU A 310 27.79 4.79 -20.07
C GLU A 310 27.99 5.74 -18.89
N LEU A 311 27.85 5.25 -17.65
CA LEU A 311 28.03 6.03 -16.42
C LEU A 311 29.50 6.31 -16.05
N ASN A 312 30.45 5.46 -16.45
CA ASN A 312 31.87 5.54 -16.02
C ASN A 312 32.85 5.85 -17.17
N ARG A 313 32.36 6.05 -18.40
CA ARG A 313 33.17 6.35 -19.58
C ARG A 313 33.67 7.79 -19.54
N THR A 314 34.97 7.95 -19.70
CA THR A 314 35.64 9.25 -19.88
C THR A 314 35.85 9.65 -21.35
N ASP A 315 35.52 8.77 -22.30
CA ASP A 315 35.74 8.90 -23.74
C ASP A 315 34.59 9.55 -24.54
N GLY A 316 34.02 10.62 -23.99
CA GLY A 316 32.93 11.39 -24.62
C GLY A 316 31.65 10.58 -24.80
N ASP A 317 30.67 11.16 -25.52
CA ASP A 317 29.34 10.57 -25.68
C ASP A 317 29.05 10.12 -27.12
N GLN A 318 29.83 9.17 -27.62
CA GLN A 318 29.60 8.55 -28.95
C GLN A 318 28.89 7.19 -28.82
N PRO A 319 28.04 6.79 -29.80
CA PRO A 319 27.48 5.45 -29.84
C PRO A 319 28.59 4.40 -29.95
N PHE A 320 28.49 3.34 -29.17
CA PHE A 320 29.50 2.29 -29.06
C PHE A 320 28.87 0.91 -29.02
N GLN A 321 29.68 -0.09 -29.32
CA GLN A 321 29.31 -1.49 -29.29
C GLN A 321 30.33 -2.29 -28.48
N LEU A 322 29.87 -3.32 -27.78
CA LEU A 322 30.71 -4.20 -26.98
C LEU A 322 31.15 -5.40 -27.81
N MET A 323 32.45 -5.71 -27.79
CA MET A 323 33.04 -6.85 -28.48
C MET A 323 33.95 -7.66 -27.54
N THR A 324 33.91 -8.99 -27.59
CA THR A 324 34.90 -9.86 -26.93
C THR A 324 36.18 -9.99 -27.76
N THR A 325 37.33 -10.14 -27.09
CA THR A 325 38.62 -10.35 -27.78
C THR A 325 38.77 -11.78 -28.34
N PHE A 326 38.34 -12.79 -27.58
CA PHE A 326 38.37 -14.20 -27.98
C PHE A 326 37.32 -15.03 -27.21
N PRO A 327 36.51 -15.88 -27.87
CA PRO A 327 36.22 -15.83 -29.31
C PRO A 327 35.63 -14.46 -29.66
N ARG A 328 35.92 -13.93 -30.86
CA ARG A 328 35.41 -12.61 -31.26
C ARG A 328 33.90 -12.67 -31.51
N LYS A 329 33.12 -12.09 -30.60
CA LYS A 329 31.69 -11.88 -30.73
C LYS A 329 31.41 -10.38 -30.56
N VAL A 330 30.58 -9.85 -31.45
CA VAL A 330 30.04 -8.49 -31.36
C VAL A 330 28.64 -8.59 -30.77
N PHE A 331 28.35 -7.87 -29.69
CA PHE A 331 27.05 -7.93 -29.05
C PHE A 331 26.08 -6.93 -29.67
N THR A 332 24.89 -7.41 -30.06
CA THR A 332 23.76 -6.62 -30.55
C THR A 332 22.76 -6.37 -29.41
N GLU A 333 21.69 -5.61 -29.69
CA GLU A 333 20.63 -5.31 -28.71
C GLU A 333 19.96 -6.60 -28.16
N GLU A 334 19.77 -7.61 -29.01
CA GLU A 334 19.26 -8.93 -28.60
C GLU A 334 20.16 -9.67 -27.59
N ASP A 335 21.46 -9.39 -27.57
CA ASP A 335 22.38 -9.95 -26.56
C ASP A 335 22.40 -9.13 -25.26
N MET A 336 21.89 -7.88 -25.26
CA MET A 336 21.85 -7.05 -24.05
C MET A 336 20.94 -7.64 -22.97
N HIS A 337 19.83 -8.25 -23.38
CA HIS A 337 18.85 -8.91 -22.50
C HIS A 337 19.26 -10.32 -22.04
N LYS A 338 20.41 -10.83 -22.48
CA LYS A 338 20.89 -12.17 -22.09
C LYS A 338 21.76 -12.08 -20.84
N PRO A 339 21.58 -12.98 -19.85
CA PRO A 339 22.43 -13.00 -18.66
C PRO A 339 23.87 -13.40 -19.01
N LEU A 340 24.83 -12.85 -18.25
CA LEU A 340 26.27 -13.02 -18.49
C LEU A 340 26.73 -14.50 -18.53
N ASN A 341 26.02 -15.41 -17.84
CA ASN A 341 26.23 -16.85 -17.93
C ASN A 341 26.04 -17.40 -19.36
N LEU A 342 24.90 -17.09 -20.00
CA LEU A 342 24.56 -17.60 -21.34
C LEU A 342 25.45 -17.01 -22.44
N LEU A 343 26.05 -15.85 -22.19
CA LEU A 343 27.02 -15.22 -23.09
C LEU A 343 28.45 -15.75 -22.94
N GLY A 344 28.69 -16.68 -22.00
CA GLY A 344 30.03 -17.24 -21.74
C GLY A 344 31.00 -16.25 -21.11
N LEU A 345 30.50 -15.20 -20.44
CA LEU A 345 31.31 -14.13 -19.84
C LEU A 345 31.74 -14.45 -18.40
N VAL A 346 31.76 -15.72 -18.00
CA VAL A 346 32.00 -16.22 -16.64
C VAL A 346 33.19 -17.19 -16.69
N PRO A 347 34.14 -17.18 -15.72
CA PRO A 347 34.20 -16.37 -14.50
C PRO A 347 34.84 -14.98 -14.64
N SER A 348 35.49 -14.71 -15.78
CA SER A 348 36.12 -13.42 -16.06
C SER A 348 36.16 -13.18 -17.55
N ALA A 349 35.83 -11.96 -17.99
CA ALA A 349 35.81 -11.61 -19.41
C ALA A 349 36.46 -10.25 -19.69
N VAL A 350 37.00 -10.09 -20.90
CA VAL A 350 37.54 -8.82 -21.40
C VAL A 350 36.71 -8.37 -22.60
N LEU A 351 36.04 -7.23 -22.43
CA LEU A 351 35.29 -6.54 -23.47
C LEU A 351 36.08 -5.35 -24.00
N VAL A 352 35.87 -5.02 -25.25
CA VAL A 352 36.47 -3.87 -25.94
C VAL A 352 35.34 -3.01 -26.48
N LEU A 353 35.43 -1.70 -26.24
CA LEU A 353 34.57 -0.72 -26.91
C LEU A 353 35.01 -0.60 -28.37
N THR A 354 34.09 -0.86 -29.27
CA THR A 354 34.22 -0.56 -30.70
C THR A 354 33.23 0.54 -31.06
N LYS A 355 33.59 1.42 -31.99
CA LYS A 355 32.65 2.44 -32.48
C LYS A 355 31.56 1.75 -33.28
N LEU A 356 30.30 2.18 -33.11
CA LEU A 356 29.23 1.78 -34.00
C LEU A 356 29.56 2.36 -35.40
N GLN A 357 29.68 1.49 -36.41
CA GLN A 357 29.98 1.89 -37.79
C GLN A 357 28.73 2.28 -38.57
#